data_AF-A0A534ANV5-F1
#
_entry.id   AF-A0A534ANV5-F1
#
_cell.length_a   1.000
_cell.length_b   1.000
_cell.length_c   1.000
_cell.angle_alpha   90.00
_cell.angle_beta   90.00
_cell.angle_gamma   90.00
#
_symmetry.space_group_name_H-M   'P 1'
#
loop_
_entity.id
_entity.type
_entity.pdbx_description
1 polymer ?
#
loop_
_entity_poly.entity_id
_entity_poly.type
_entity_poly.pdbx_seq_one_letter_code
_entity_poly.pdbx_strand_id
1 'polypeptide(L)'
;MFANPRLAAAAIASAVLLAACAASNSRQTTAAALTAILATDHRSQENRARDLYRHPKETLLFFGLRPEMSVLEVWPEPGWYTEVIAPLVRDKGKYYAAVIAADPESKYITQRAQDPKAKSGYVNEDYAIRLIEAQGFRLVAKSQVNANPKDTKDYEQGVWTLPPTYRLGDKDRDKYAAIGESDRFTLRFVKPLK
;
A
#
# COMPACT_ATOMS: atom_id res chain seq x y z
N MET A 1 -52.25 -10.15 -12.45
CA MET A 1 -51.49 -9.77 -11.23
C MET A 1 -50.27 -8.96 -11.68
N PHE A 2 -50.35 -7.64 -11.66
CA PHE A 2 -49.21 -6.78 -12.02
C PHE A 2 -48.59 -6.26 -10.73
N ALA A 3 -47.32 -6.61 -10.48
CA ALA A 3 -46.57 -6.11 -9.32
C ALA A 3 -46.39 -4.59 -9.43
N ASN A 4 -46.66 -3.87 -8.35
CA ASN A 4 -46.69 -2.41 -8.33
C ASN A 4 -45.26 -1.83 -8.37
N PRO A 5 -44.84 -1.13 -9.44
CA PRO A 5 -43.45 -0.74 -9.66
C PRO A 5 -42.90 0.24 -8.61
N ARG A 6 -43.78 0.95 -7.88
CA ARG A 6 -43.41 1.86 -6.79
C ARG A 6 -42.86 1.14 -5.54
N LEU A 7 -43.33 -0.08 -5.27
CA LEU A 7 -42.85 -0.89 -4.13
C LEU A 7 -41.45 -1.47 -4.40
N ALA A 8 -41.15 -1.82 -5.65
CA ALA A 8 -39.83 -2.29 -6.06
C ALA A 8 -38.75 -1.19 -5.97
N ALA A 9 -39.08 0.05 -6.38
CA ALA A 9 -38.15 1.18 -6.31
C ALA A 9 -37.79 1.60 -4.87
N ALA A 10 -38.76 1.56 -3.95
CA ALA A 10 -38.54 1.90 -2.54
C ALA A 10 -37.67 0.86 -1.80
N ALA A 11 -37.83 -0.43 -2.10
CA ALA A 11 -37.02 -1.49 -1.51
C ALA A 11 -35.55 -1.45 -1.98
N ILE A 12 -35.31 -1.12 -3.25
CA ILE A 12 -33.95 -0.96 -3.81
C ILE A 12 -33.25 0.27 -3.22
N ALA A 13 -33.95 1.39 -3.06
CA ALA A 13 -33.39 2.60 -2.45
C ALA A 13 -32.96 2.37 -0.97
N SER A 14 -33.77 1.67 -0.17
CA SER A 14 -33.45 1.36 1.22
C SER A 14 -32.25 0.41 1.38
N ALA A 15 -32.12 -0.61 0.53
CA ALA A 15 -30.98 -1.53 0.57
C ALA A 15 -29.65 -0.85 0.19
N VAL A 16 -29.67 0.10 -0.75
CA VAL A 16 -28.49 0.90 -1.14
C VAL A 16 -28.06 1.85 -0.01
N LEU A 17 -29.01 2.48 0.68
CA LEU A 17 -28.70 3.33 1.84
C LEU A 17 -28.07 2.53 3.00
N LEU A 18 -28.63 1.36 3.34
CA LEU A 18 -28.11 0.51 4.42
C LEU A 18 -26.67 0.02 4.13
N ALA A 19 -26.38 -0.38 2.89
CA ALA A 19 -25.04 -0.79 2.49
C ALA A 19 -24.03 0.36 2.54
N ALA A 20 -24.43 1.57 2.12
CA ALA A 20 -23.59 2.77 2.20
C ALA A 20 -23.28 3.16 3.65
N CYS A 21 -24.25 3.06 4.56
CA CYS A 21 -24.05 3.30 5.99
C CYS A 21 -23.09 2.28 6.62
N ALA A 22 -23.26 0.99 6.32
CA ALA A 22 -22.38 -0.06 6.84
C ALA A 22 -20.92 0.10 6.34
N ALA A 23 -20.73 0.42 5.06
CA ALA A 23 -19.41 0.67 4.49
C ALA A 23 -18.73 1.92 5.09
N SER A 24 -19.51 2.99 5.33
CA SER A 24 -19.02 4.22 5.96
C SER A 24 -18.59 3.99 7.40
N ASN A 25 -19.39 3.22 8.16
CA ASN A 25 -19.08 2.88 9.55
C ASN A 25 -17.79 2.04 9.65
N SER A 26 -17.64 1.04 8.76
CA SER A 26 -16.44 0.22 8.69
C SER A 26 -15.18 1.05 8.38
N ARG A 27 -15.25 1.98 7.40
CA ARG A 27 -14.13 2.87 7.07
C ARG A 27 -13.74 3.77 8.24
N GLN A 28 -14.74 4.30 8.97
CA GLN A 28 -14.50 5.15 10.14
C GLN A 28 -13.84 4.37 11.28
N THR A 29 -14.31 3.15 11.55
CA THR A 29 -13.69 2.27 12.54
C THR A 29 -12.24 1.94 12.18
N THR A 30 -11.95 1.58 10.93
CA THR A 30 -10.57 1.37 10.47
C THR A 30 -9.72 2.63 10.65
N ALA A 31 -10.25 3.81 10.30
CA ALA A 31 -9.52 5.07 10.42
C ALA A 31 -9.16 5.40 11.87
N ALA A 32 -10.07 5.14 12.81
CA ALA A 32 -9.82 5.30 14.24
C ALA A 32 -8.74 4.32 14.74
N ALA A 33 -8.84 3.04 14.36
CA ALA A 33 -7.85 2.03 14.73
C ALA A 33 -6.45 2.37 14.19
N LEU A 34 -6.33 2.75 12.91
CA LEU A 34 -5.07 3.19 12.31
C LEU A 34 -4.50 4.42 13.01
N THR A 35 -5.35 5.38 13.42
CA THR A 35 -4.89 6.55 14.19
C THR A 35 -4.29 6.13 15.52
N ALA A 36 -4.92 5.21 16.25
CA ALA A 36 -4.41 4.71 17.51
C ALA A 36 -3.08 3.96 17.32
N ILE A 37 -2.98 3.06 16.33
CA ILE A 37 -1.77 2.28 16.05
C ILE A 37 -0.58 3.16 15.63
N LEU A 38 -0.83 4.23 14.88
CA LEU A 38 0.24 5.15 14.48
C LEU A 38 0.72 6.04 15.63
N ALA A 39 -0.10 6.21 16.67
CA ALA A 39 0.25 6.99 17.86
C ALA A 39 1.03 6.18 18.92
N THR A 40 1.02 4.85 18.85
CA THR A 40 1.71 4.00 19.84
C THR A 40 3.22 3.88 19.57
N ASP A 41 4.00 3.75 20.64
CA ASP A 41 5.47 3.75 20.59
C ASP A 41 6.09 2.37 20.27
N HIS A 42 5.28 1.38 19.90
CA HIS A 42 5.79 0.06 19.49
C HIS A 42 6.50 0.08 18.14
N ARG A 43 6.32 1.16 17.35
CA ARG A 43 6.94 1.32 16.03
C ARG A 43 8.35 1.88 16.16
N SER A 44 9.29 1.35 15.38
CA SER A 44 10.65 1.88 15.36
C SER A 44 10.68 3.36 14.94
N GLN A 45 11.62 4.13 15.48
CA GLN A 45 11.79 5.55 15.12
C GLN A 45 12.07 5.72 13.63
N GLU A 46 12.87 4.81 13.04
CA GLU A 46 13.15 4.78 11.59
C GLU A 46 11.86 4.60 10.78
N ASN A 47 11.00 3.65 11.15
CA ASN A 47 9.76 3.44 10.42
C ASN A 47 8.80 4.62 10.55
N ARG A 48 8.67 5.20 11.76
CA ARG A 48 7.83 6.39 11.99
C ARG A 48 8.28 7.60 11.19
N ALA A 49 9.59 7.82 11.06
CA ALA A 49 10.16 8.92 10.29
C ALA A 49 9.84 8.85 8.79
N ARG A 50 9.32 7.72 8.30
CA ARG A 50 8.95 7.53 6.88
C ARG A 50 7.48 7.80 6.61
N ASP A 51 6.66 7.92 7.66
CA ASP A 51 5.22 8.12 7.53
C ASP A 51 4.86 9.42 6.83
N LEU A 52 5.67 10.48 7.00
CA LEU A 52 5.45 11.75 6.31
C LEU A 52 5.59 11.65 4.78
N TYR A 53 6.26 10.61 4.28
CA TYR A 53 6.43 10.34 2.85
C TYR A 53 5.51 9.23 2.33
N ARG A 54 5.08 8.33 3.23
CA ARG A 54 4.36 7.10 2.86
C ARG A 54 2.88 7.09 3.25
N HIS A 55 2.45 8.04 4.08
CA HIS A 55 1.06 8.27 4.47
C HIS A 55 0.29 6.96 4.75
N PRO A 56 0.71 6.17 5.77
CA PRO A 56 0.23 4.80 5.98
C PRO A 56 -1.28 4.75 6.15
N LYS A 57 -1.84 5.66 6.96
CA LYS A 57 -3.28 5.68 7.24
C LYS A 57 -4.08 5.92 5.97
N GLU A 58 -3.71 6.94 5.22
CA GLU A 58 -4.38 7.36 3.99
C GLU A 58 -4.30 6.26 2.93
N THR A 59 -3.12 5.66 2.78
CA THR A 59 -2.87 4.56 1.84
C THR A 59 -3.68 3.31 2.18
N LEU A 60 -3.68 2.88 3.45
CA LEU A 60 -4.42 1.68 3.87
C LEU A 60 -5.94 1.88 3.82
N LEU A 61 -6.42 3.10 4.11
CA LEU A 61 -7.83 3.46 3.92
C LEU A 61 -8.22 3.49 2.43
N PHE A 62 -7.33 3.94 1.55
CA PHE A 62 -7.56 3.92 0.10
C PHE A 62 -7.70 2.48 -0.42
N PHE A 63 -6.84 1.57 0.05
CA PHE A 63 -6.96 0.13 -0.25
C PHE A 63 -8.24 -0.50 0.33
N GLY A 64 -8.91 0.19 1.25
CA GLY A 64 -10.12 -0.30 1.90
C GLY A 64 -9.82 -1.42 2.89
N LEU A 65 -8.62 -1.41 3.49
CA LEU A 65 -8.21 -2.36 4.51
C LEU A 65 -9.22 -2.34 5.67
N ARG A 66 -9.54 -3.52 6.20
CA ARG A 66 -10.44 -3.67 7.36
C ARG A 66 -9.87 -4.65 8.37
N PRO A 67 -10.16 -4.49 9.67
CA PRO A 67 -9.66 -5.37 10.73
C PRO A 67 -9.97 -6.86 10.50
N GLU A 68 -11.06 -7.18 9.81
CA GLU A 68 -11.54 -8.55 9.61
C GLU A 68 -10.90 -9.24 8.38
N MET A 69 -10.00 -8.58 7.65
CA MET A 69 -9.40 -9.13 6.44
C MET A 69 -8.28 -10.13 6.74
N SER A 70 -8.09 -11.06 5.81
CA SER A 70 -6.83 -11.78 5.63
C SER A 70 -5.89 -10.94 4.78
N VAL A 71 -4.70 -10.63 5.28
CA VAL A 71 -3.70 -9.80 4.58
C VAL A 71 -2.45 -10.64 4.33
N LEU A 72 -1.97 -10.64 3.10
CA LEU A 72 -0.64 -11.14 2.74
C LEU A 72 0.30 -9.95 2.52
N GLU A 73 1.30 -9.81 3.39
CA GLU A 73 2.41 -8.88 3.18
C GLU A 73 3.56 -9.64 2.51
N VAL A 74 3.96 -9.18 1.34
CA VAL A 74 5.09 -9.75 0.59
C VAL A 74 6.32 -8.89 0.88
N TRP A 75 7.40 -9.52 1.34
CA TRP A 75 8.62 -8.86 1.81
C TRP A 75 8.35 -7.82 2.91
N PRO A 76 7.92 -8.29 4.10
CA PRO A 76 7.60 -7.40 5.21
C PRO A 76 8.80 -6.62 5.76
N GLU A 77 10.02 -7.06 5.50
CA GLU A 77 11.24 -6.46 6.05
C GLU A 77 11.52 -5.06 5.48
N PRO A 78 11.93 -4.08 6.31
CA PRO A 78 12.29 -4.18 7.74
C PRO A 78 11.11 -4.01 8.72
N GLY A 79 9.86 -4.09 8.28
CA GLY A 79 8.67 -4.11 9.15
C GLY A 79 7.76 -2.89 9.04
N TRP A 80 8.02 -1.97 8.10
CA TRP A 80 7.31 -0.68 8.04
C TRP A 80 5.78 -0.81 8.00
N TYR A 81 5.27 -1.69 7.12
CA TYR A 81 3.83 -1.99 7.06
C TYR A 81 3.42 -2.99 8.14
N THR A 82 4.24 -3.99 8.43
CA THR A 82 3.98 -5.00 9.47
C THR A 82 3.61 -4.36 10.81
N GLU A 83 4.35 -3.36 11.26
CA GLU A 83 4.11 -2.64 12.52
C GLU A 83 2.76 -1.88 12.54
N VAL A 84 2.12 -1.66 11.40
CA VAL A 84 0.81 -0.99 11.27
C VAL A 84 -0.31 -1.99 10.98
N ILE A 85 -0.08 -2.90 10.04
CA ILE A 85 -1.08 -3.85 9.53
C ILE A 85 -1.30 -4.98 10.53
N ALA A 86 -0.25 -5.55 11.11
CA ALA A 86 -0.40 -6.69 12.01
C ALA A 86 -1.25 -6.32 13.25
N PRO A 87 -1.01 -5.19 13.95
CA PRO A 87 -1.89 -4.77 15.04
C PRO A 87 -3.32 -4.47 14.62
N LEU A 88 -3.54 -4.00 13.38
CA LEU A 88 -4.89 -3.70 12.89
C LEU A 88 -5.75 -4.96 12.71
N VAL A 89 -5.15 -6.04 12.22
CA VAL A 89 -5.89 -7.28 11.88
C VAL A 89 -5.76 -8.38 12.93
N ARG A 90 -4.90 -8.22 13.95
CA ARG A 90 -4.59 -9.29 14.93
C ARG A 90 -5.81 -9.90 15.63
N ASP A 91 -6.85 -9.10 15.88
CA ASP A 91 -7.97 -9.51 16.73
C ASP A 91 -9.11 -10.16 15.93
N LYS A 92 -9.28 -9.80 14.66
CA LYS A 92 -10.45 -10.20 13.83
C LYS A 92 -10.11 -10.76 12.46
N GLY A 93 -8.89 -10.55 11.99
CA GLY A 93 -8.43 -10.90 10.67
C GLY A 93 -7.36 -11.98 10.72
N LYS A 94 -6.58 -12.06 9.64
CA LYS A 94 -5.39 -12.92 9.57
C LYS A 94 -4.27 -12.15 8.92
N TYR A 95 -3.06 -12.36 9.39
CA TYR A 95 -1.86 -11.78 8.80
C TYR A 95 -0.95 -12.91 8.32
N TYR A 96 -0.58 -12.87 7.05
CA TYR A 96 0.34 -13.77 6.40
C TYR A 96 1.54 -12.95 5.93
N ALA A 97 2.74 -13.40 6.26
CA ALA A 97 3.99 -12.82 5.76
C ALA A 97 4.63 -13.78 4.75
N ALA A 98 4.81 -13.33 3.52
CA ALA A 98 5.62 -14.02 2.53
C ALA A 98 7.01 -13.40 2.52
N VAL A 99 7.96 -14.13 3.10
CA VAL A 99 9.38 -13.75 3.18
C VAL A 99 10.19 -14.76 2.39
N ILE A 100 11.28 -14.32 1.76
CA ILE A 100 12.27 -15.25 1.21
C ILE A 100 13.02 -15.82 2.41
N ALA A 101 12.98 -17.14 2.59
CA ALA A 101 13.72 -17.78 3.68
C ALA A 101 15.23 -17.51 3.53
N ALA A 102 15.85 -16.97 4.57
CA ALA A 102 17.29 -16.87 4.65
C ALA A 102 17.89 -18.29 4.79
N ASP A 103 18.91 -18.59 3.99
CA ASP A 103 19.73 -19.78 4.17
C ASP A 103 20.83 -19.45 5.20
N PRO A 104 20.84 -20.06 6.40
CA PRO A 104 21.77 -19.74 7.47
C PRO A 104 23.23 -20.10 7.15
N GLU A 105 23.49 -20.93 6.13
CA GLU A 105 24.84 -21.28 5.67
C GLU A 105 25.28 -20.45 4.43
N SER A 106 24.41 -19.55 3.95
CA SER A 106 24.67 -18.77 2.75
C SER A 106 25.55 -17.54 3.04
N LYS A 107 26.80 -17.61 2.58
CA LYS A 107 27.75 -16.47 2.54
C LYS A 107 27.31 -15.28 1.68
N TYR A 108 26.13 -15.33 1.07
CA TYR A 108 25.62 -14.34 0.12
C TYR A 108 24.66 -13.31 0.73
N ILE A 109 24.35 -13.39 2.04
CA ILE A 109 23.41 -12.47 2.71
C ILE A 109 24.06 -11.14 3.15
N THR A 110 25.38 -10.98 3.00
CA THR A 110 26.03 -9.66 3.04
C THR A 110 26.79 -9.40 1.74
N GLN A 111 26.36 -8.35 1.03
CA GLN A 111 27.00 -7.72 -0.13
C GLN A 111 26.89 -8.45 -1.49
N ARG A 112 25.78 -8.26 -2.24
CA ARG A 112 25.75 -7.66 -3.62
C ARG A 112 24.37 -7.66 -4.30
N ALA A 113 24.32 -6.89 -5.39
CA ALA A 113 23.20 -6.22 -6.06
C ALA A 113 22.16 -7.11 -6.78
N GLN A 114 20.97 -6.54 -7.00
CA GLN A 114 19.89 -7.11 -7.80
C GLN A 114 19.81 -6.48 -9.20
N ASP A 115 19.71 -7.32 -10.24
CA ASP A 115 19.52 -7.02 -11.67
C ASP A 115 19.02 -8.31 -12.38
N PRO A 116 18.21 -8.40 -13.49
CA PRO A 116 17.46 -7.48 -14.38
C PRO A 116 15.98 -7.41 -14.04
N LYS A 117 15.78 -7.18 -12.75
CA LYS A 117 14.63 -7.47 -11.89
C LYS A 117 14.08 -6.16 -11.31
N ALA A 118 13.83 -5.18 -12.20
CA ALA A 118 13.74 -3.73 -11.95
C ALA A 118 15.14 -3.07 -11.84
N LYS A 119 15.63 -2.49 -12.95
CA LYS A 119 16.95 -1.85 -13.03
C LYS A 119 17.00 -0.42 -12.50
N SER A 120 15.91 0.32 -12.67
CA SER A 120 15.72 1.66 -12.11
C SER A 120 14.75 1.66 -10.92
N GLY A 121 13.96 0.58 -10.75
CA GLY A 121 12.94 0.45 -9.70
C GLY A 121 11.67 1.25 -9.97
N TYR A 122 11.65 2.07 -11.02
CA TYR A 122 10.44 2.72 -11.52
C TYR A 122 9.67 1.82 -12.48
N VAL A 123 8.36 1.80 -12.33
CA VAL A 123 7.42 1.05 -13.17
C VAL A 123 6.53 2.05 -13.91
N ASN A 124 6.14 1.75 -15.14
CA ASN A 124 5.14 2.55 -15.86
C ASN A 124 3.73 2.22 -15.34
N GLU A 125 2.96 3.26 -14.97
CA GLU A 125 1.61 3.09 -14.45
C GLU A 125 0.69 2.37 -15.45
N ASP A 126 0.68 2.81 -16.71
CA ASP A 126 -0.16 2.20 -17.77
C ASP A 126 0.25 0.76 -18.10
N TYR A 127 1.52 0.41 -17.91
CA TYR A 127 1.96 -0.98 -18.03
C TYR A 127 1.40 -1.83 -16.88
N ALA A 128 1.50 -1.34 -15.64
CA ALA A 128 0.97 -2.03 -14.47
C ALA A 128 -0.56 -2.21 -14.55
N ILE A 129 -1.29 -1.19 -15.00
CA ILE A 129 -2.74 -1.26 -15.24
C ILE A 129 -3.06 -2.34 -16.27
N ARG A 130 -2.46 -2.29 -17.47
CA ARG A 130 -2.74 -3.27 -18.54
C ARG A 130 -2.42 -4.70 -18.11
N LEU A 131 -1.32 -4.90 -17.39
CA LEU A 131 -0.93 -6.23 -16.90
C LEU A 131 -2.00 -6.81 -15.97
N ILE A 132 -2.56 -6.00 -15.07
CA ILE A 132 -3.57 -6.42 -14.10
C ILE A 132 -4.95 -6.59 -14.78
N GLU A 133 -5.32 -5.70 -15.70
CA GLU A 133 -6.58 -5.79 -16.44
C GLU A 133 -6.62 -7.01 -17.37
N ALA A 134 -5.48 -7.40 -17.97
CA ALA A 134 -5.35 -8.63 -18.74
C ALA A 134 -5.65 -9.91 -17.92
N GLN A 135 -5.59 -9.83 -16.58
CA GLN A 135 -5.97 -10.93 -15.67
C GLN A 135 -7.46 -10.88 -15.27
N GLY A 136 -8.27 -10.03 -15.92
CA GLY A 136 -9.70 -9.93 -15.69
C GLY A 136 -10.09 -9.05 -14.50
N PHE A 137 -9.21 -8.17 -14.03
CA PHE A 137 -9.53 -7.13 -13.06
C PHE A 137 -9.90 -5.81 -13.76
N ARG A 138 -10.60 -4.92 -13.06
CA ARG A 138 -10.92 -3.57 -13.56
C ARG A 138 -10.35 -2.51 -12.62
N LEU A 139 -9.64 -1.52 -13.16
CA LEU A 139 -9.22 -0.36 -12.39
C LEU A 139 -10.45 0.45 -11.94
N VAL A 140 -10.51 0.80 -10.66
CA VAL A 140 -11.64 1.57 -10.09
C VAL A 140 -11.24 2.85 -9.38
N ALA A 141 -9.95 3.00 -9.02
CA ALA A 141 -9.45 4.25 -8.47
C ALA A 141 -7.94 4.37 -8.67
N LYS A 142 -7.49 5.62 -8.80
CA LYS A 142 -6.09 6.04 -8.71
C LYS A 142 -5.94 7.00 -7.54
N SER A 143 -4.76 7.07 -6.93
CA SER A 143 -4.45 8.02 -5.87
C SER A 143 -3.04 8.56 -6.00
N GLN A 144 -2.91 9.87 -5.75
CA GLN A 144 -1.65 10.61 -5.70
C GLN A 144 -1.09 10.67 -4.26
N VAL A 145 -1.59 9.83 -3.36
CA VAL A 145 -1.20 9.84 -1.94
C VAL A 145 0.31 9.59 -1.73
N ASN A 146 0.95 8.85 -2.65
CA ASN A 146 2.41 8.62 -2.62
C ASN A 146 3.14 9.43 -3.70
N ALA A 147 2.54 10.52 -4.18
CA ALA A 147 3.15 11.35 -5.19
C ALA A 147 4.28 12.20 -4.59
N ASN A 148 5.44 12.21 -5.24
CA ASN A 148 6.55 13.09 -4.87
C ASN A 148 6.97 13.94 -6.08
N PRO A 149 6.55 15.21 -6.18
CA PRO A 149 6.90 16.07 -7.31
C PRO A 149 8.39 16.42 -7.37
N LYS A 150 9.15 16.21 -6.28
CA LYS A 150 10.61 16.39 -6.26
C LYS A 150 11.35 15.21 -6.88
N ASP A 151 10.69 14.06 -7.00
CA ASP A 151 11.29 12.89 -7.60
C ASP A 151 11.20 12.96 -9.14
N THR A 152 12.30 13.44 -9.73
CA THR A 152 12.50 13.55 -11.18
C THR A 152 12.70 12.20 -11.88
N LYS A 153 13.00 11.13 -11.12
CA LYS A 153 13.22 9.76 -11.61
C LYS A 153 14.44 9.60 -12.53
N ASP A 154 15.29 10.62 -12.62
CA ASP A 154 16.48 10.67 -13.45
C ASP A 154 17.75 10.58 -12.58
N TYR A 155 18.07 9.36 -12.14
CA TYR A 155 19.24 9.10 -11.30
C TYR A 155 20.03 7.90 -11.81
N GLU A 156 21.35 7.98 -11.67
CA GLU A 156 22.32 6.96 -12.10
C GLU A 156 22.02 5.55 -11.55
N GLN A 157 21.52 5.45 -10.31
CA GLN A 157 21.16 4.19 -9.67
C GLN A 157 19.64 4.02 -9.49
N GLY A 158 18.84 4.75 -10.26
CA GLY A 158 17.37 4.73 -10.19
C GLY A 158 16.83 5.13 -8.81
N VAL A 159 15.69 4.55 -8.44
CA VAL A 159 15.01 4.81 -7.16
C VAL A 159 15.90 4.57 -5.95
N TRP A 160 16.85 3.63 -6.05
CA TRP A 160 17.75 3.30 -4.94
C TRP A 160 18.79 4.37 -4.68
N THR A 161 18.92 5.40 -5.53
CA THR A 161 19.65 6.62 -5.20
C THR A 161 19.00 7.36 -4.03
N LEU A 162 17.67 7.32 -3.92
CA LEU A 162 16.90 8.00 -2.88
C LEU A 162 16.88 7.21 -1.57
N PRO A 163 16.50 7.86 -0.45
CA PRO A 163 16.19 7.15 0.78
C PRO A 163 15.13 6.05 0.59
N PRO A 164 15.18 4.97 1.39
CA PRO A 164 16.17 4.72 2.46
C PRO A 164 17.47 4.09 1.95
N THR A 165 17.54 3.71 0.67
CA THR A 165 18.62 2.84 0.18
C THR A 165 19.94 3.58 0.00
N TYR A 166 19.91 4.79 -0.56
CA TYR A 166 21.10 5.60 -0.83
C TYR A 166 22.27 4.79 -1.44
N ARG A 167 22.02 4.11 -2.56
CA ARG A 167 22.97 3.21 -3.22
C ARG A 167 24.29 3.89 -3.62
N LEU A 168 24.28 5.23 -3.74
CA LEU A 168 25.47 6.05 -4.00
C LEU A 168 26.28 6.42 -2.73
N GLY A 169 25.86 5.96 -1.54
CA GLY A 169 26.54 6.26 -0.28
C GLY A 169 26.43 7.74 0.08
N ASP A 170 27.60 8.38 0.30
CA ASP A 170 27.71 9.79 0.71
C ASP A 170 27.71 10.79 -0.46
N LYS A 171 27.86 10.30 -1.70
CA LYS A 171 27.82 11.16 -2.89
C LYS A 171 26.47 11.87 -2.97
N ASP A 172 26.50 13.21 -2.92
CA ASP A 172 25.34 14.08 -2.97
C ASP A 172 24.23 13.72 -1.94
N ARG A 173 24.61 13.20 -0.77
CA ARG A 173 23.66 12.69 0.24
C ARG A 173 22.57 13.70 0.61
N ASP A 174 22.96 14.95 0.87
CA ASP A 174 22.04 16.02 1.26
C ASP A 174 21.05 16.38 0.15
N LYS A 175 21.51 16.35 -1.11
CA LYS A 175 20.65 16.55 -2.28
C LYS A 175 19.57 15.46 -2.36
N TYR A 176 19.94 14.19 -2.19
CA TYR A 176 18.97 13.09 -2.24
C TYR A 176 18.06 13.06 -1.01
N ALA A 177 18.57 13.43 0.17
CA ALA A 177 17.77 13.60 1.37
C ALA A 177 16.70 14.70 1.19
N ALA A 178 17.04 15.81 0.51
CA ALA A 178 16.10 16.91 0.24
C ALA A 178 14.95 16.53 -0.74
N ILE A 179 15.17 15.53 -1.60
CA ILE A 179 14.15 14.97 -2.50
C ILE A 179 13.16 14.08 -1.72
N GLY A 180 13.65 13.27 -0.78
CA GLY A 180 12.84 12.31 -0.02
C GLY A 180 12.65 10.97 -0.75
N GLU A 181 11.71 10.14 -0.29
CA GLU A 181 11.42 8.85 -0.94
C GLU A 181 10.76 9.02 -2.31
N SER A 182 10.75 7.96 -3.12
CA SER A 182 10.25 8.02 -4.50
C SER A 182 8.76 8.30 -4.65
N ASP A 183 8.46 8.90 -5.81
CA ASP A 183 7.14 9.04 -6.37
C ASP A 183 6.56 7.67 -6.77
N ARG A 184 5.35 7.36 -6.28
CA ARG A 184 4.70 6.07 -6.51
C ARG A 184 3.23 6.26 -6.87
N PHE A 185 2.80 5.68 -7.99
CA PHE A 185 1.38 5.57 -8.28
C PHE A 185 0.70 4.61 -7.29
N THR A 186 -0.54 4.91 -6.93
CA THR A 186 -1.36 4.06 -6.06
C THR A 186 -2.65 3.70 -6.79
N LEU A 187 -2.88 2.42 -7.06
CA LEU A 187 -3.97 1.93 -7.90
C LEU A 187 -4.86 0.97 -7.11
N ARG A 188 -6.17 1.02 -7.36
CA ARG A 188 -7.14 0.08 -6.80
C ARG A 188 -7.90 -0.61 -7.93
N PHE A 189 -7.92 -1.93 -7.88
CA PHE A 189 -8.63 -2.79 -8.82
C PHE A 189 -9.73 -3.57 -8.11
N VAL A 190 -10.75 -4.00 -8.85
CA VAL A 190 -11.77 -4.95 -8.37
C VAL A 190 -11.95 -6.06 -9.39
N LYS A 191 -12.43 -7.21 -8.91
CA LYS A 191 -13.01 -8.22 -9.80
C LYS A 191 -14.31 -7.63 -10.39
N PRO A 192 -14.54 -7.72 -11.70
CA PRO A 192 -15.83 -7.38 -12.30
C PRO A 192 -16.94 -8.18 -11.62
N LEU A 193 -18.07 -7.52 -11.33
CA LEU A 193 -19.27 -8.25 -10.93
C LEU A 193 -19.69 -9.14 -12.11
N LYS A 194 -19.98 -10.41 -11.82
CA LYS A 194 -20.60 -11.31 -12.80
C LYS A 194 -22.04 -10.89 -13.02
#